data_AF-A0A534JN37-F1
#
_entry.id   AF-A0A534JN37-F1
#
_cell.length_a   1.000
_cell.length_b   1.000
_cell.length_c   1.000
_cell.angle_alpha   90.00
_cell.angle_beta   90.00
_cell.angle_gamma   90.00
#
_symmetry.space_group_name_H-M   'P 1'
#
loop_
_entity.id
_entity.type
_entity.pdbx_description
1 polymer ?
#
loop_
_entity_poly.entity_id
_entity_poly.type
_entity_poly.pdbx_seq_one_letter_code
_entity_poly.pdbx_strand_id
1 'polypeptide(L)'
;MKSLLNEALARHQEAEAKEEREAAKAAKTPEKGKNNDDQEIEKIVESINVSIKIVGCGGGGSNTVNRCSEAGITGAQLCAVNTDAKHLLSVHAPKKILIGKRLTKGLGAGALPEVGEQAAHENEEEIREFLRGSHVVFITAGMGGGTGTGSAQYVARIAKEE
;
A
#
# COMPACT_ATOMS: atom_id res chain seq x y z
N MET A 1 -38.50 -48.03 21.58
CA MET A 1 -37.44 -47.54 20.67
C MET A 1 -37.39 -46.02 20.50
N LYS A 2 -38.51 -45.28 20.58
CA LYS A 2 -38.50 -43.80 20.44
C LYS A 2 -37.90 -43.02 21.63
N SER A 3 -37.84 -43.57 22.85
CA SER A 3 -37.28 -42.83 24.00
C SER A 3 -35.75 -42.83 24.06
N LEU A 4 -35.10 -43.93 23.65
CA LEU A 4 -33.63 -44.02 23.60
C LEU A 4 -33.02 -43.06 22.58
N LEU A 5 -33.70 -42.84 21.46
CA LEU A 5 -33.26 -41.89 20.44
C LEU A 5 -33.39 -40.43 20.91
N ASN A 6 -34.47 -40.11 21.63
CA ASN A 6 -34.69 -38.79 22.19
C ASN A 6 -33.71 -38.48 23.33
N GLU A 7 -33.38 -39.46 24.17
CA GLU A 7 -32.35 -39.30 25.20
C GLU A 7 -30.94 -39.13 24.61
N ALA A 8 -30.63 -39.85 23.52
CA ALA A 8 -29.35 -39.69 22.83
C ALA A 8 -29.23 -38.31 22.15
N LEU A 9 -30.30 -37.82 21.52
CA LEU A 9 -30.35 -36.48 20.93
C LEU A 9 -30.23 -35.37 21.98
N ALA A 10 -30.91 -35.51 23.13
CA ALA A 10 -30.80 -34.55 24.22
C ALA A 10 -29.37 -34.47 24.79
N ARG A 11 -28.71 -35.62 24.99
CA ARG A 11 -27.32 -35.66 25.47
C ARG A 11 -26.33 -35.06 24.47
N HIS A 12 -26.58 -35.20 23.17
CA HIS A 12 -25.74 -34.60 22.14
C HIS A 12 -25.92 -33.07 22.08
N GLN A 13 -27.17 -32.59 22.18
CA GLN A 13 -27.46 -31.15 22.23
C GLN A 13 -26.89 -30.49 23.49
N GLU A 14 -26.94 -31.18 24.64
CA GLU A 14 -26.32 -30.70 25.88
C GLU A 14 -24.79 -30.67 25.79
N ALA A 15 -24.17 -31.65 25.11
CA ALA A 15 -22.73 -31.68 24.89
C ALA A 15 -22.27 -30.55 23.95
N GLU A 16 -22.98 -30.32 22.84
CA GLU A 16 -22.70 -29.22 21.90
C GLU A 16 -22.89 -27.85 22.58
N ALA A 17 -23.97 -27.66 23.34
CA ALA A 17 -24.20 -26.42 24.07
C ALA A 17 -23.15 -26.15 25.17
N LYS A 18 -22.58 -27.23 25.74
CA LYS A 18 -21.50 -27.14 26.72
C LYS A 18 -20.17 -26.80 26.06
N GLU A 19 -19.85 -27.42 24.92
CA GLU A 19 -18.67 -27.07 24.10
C GLU A 19 -18.74 -25.63 23.59
N GLU A 20 -19.90 -25.16 23.11
CA GLU A 20 -20.07 -23.76 22.70
C GLU A 20 -19.92 -22.78 23.88
N ARG A 21 -20.40 -23.14 25.07
CA ARG A 21 -20.20 -22.33 26.29
C ARG A 21 -18.75 -22.31 26.76
N GLU A 22 -18.03 -23.43 26.62
CA GLU A 22 -16.61 -23.54 26.98
C GLU A 22 -15.74 -22.80 25.95
N ALA A 23 -16.05 -22.89 24.65
CA ALA A 23 -15.41 -22.12 23.58
C ALA A 23 -15.66 -20.60 23.72
N ALA A 24 -16.89 -20.19 24.08
CA ALA A 24 -17.22 -18.79 24.33
C ALA A 24 -16.56 -18.23 25.60
N LYS A 25 -16.26 -19.08 26.59
CA LYS A 25 -15.46 -18.72 27.78
C LYS A 25 -13.96 -18.67 27.46
N ALA A 26 -13.45 -19.52 26.57
CA ALA A 26 -12.06 -19.52 26.13
C ALA A 26 -11.72 -18.37 25.17
N ALA A 27 -12.70 -17.87 24.41
CA ALA A 27 -12.55 -16.74 23.49
C ALA A 27 -12.60 -15.36 24.16
N LYS A 28 -13.00 -15.27 25.44
CA LYS A 28 -12.88 -14.05 26.23
C LYS A 28 -11.53 -14.03 26.93
N THR A 29 -10.50 -13.63 26.21
CA THR A 29 -9.27 -13.08 26.81
C THR A 29 -9.71 -12.08 27.89
N PRO A 30 -9.15 -12.13 29.12
CA PRO A 30 -9.51 -11.14 30.12
C PRO A 30 -9.18 -9.77 29.55
N GLU A 31 -10.21 -8.92 29.39
CA GLU A 31 -10.00 -7.50 29.15
C GLU A 31 -9.18 -7.00 30.34
N LYS A 32 -7.86 -6.87 30.14
CA LYS A 32 -7.02 -6.08 31.05
C LYS A 32 -7.67 -4.71 31.08
N GLY A 33 -8.24 -4.34 32.23
CA GLY A 33 -8.72 -2.98 32.43
C GLY A 33 -7.58 -2.03 32.07
N LYS A 34 -7.78 -1.23 31.01
CA LYS A 34 -6.78 -0.28 30.52
C LYS A 34 -6.41 0.63 31.69
N ASN A 35 -5.13 0.67 32.05
CA ASN A 35 -4.66 1.64 33.03
C ASN A 35 -4.80 3.07 32.43
N ASN A 36 -4.74 4.10 33.27
CA ASN A 36 -4.92 5.49 32.81
C ASN A 36 -3.88 5.87 31.72
N ASP A 37 -2.69 5.30 31.83
CA ASP A 37 -1.58 5.54 30.92
C ASP A 37 -1.87 4.98 29.51
N ASP A 38 -2.47 3.78 29.41
CA ASP A 38 -2.87 3.15 28.14
C ASP A 38 -3.92 3.99 27.41
N GLN A 39 -4.86 4.60 28.15
CA GLN A 39 -5.88 5.49 27.57
C GLN A 39 -5.29 6.81 27.06
N GLU A 40 -4.29 7.34 27.76
CA GLU A 40 -3.57 8.55 27.34
C GLU A 40 -2.71 8.28 26.11
N ILE A 41 -2.00 7.14 26.08
CA ILE A 41 -1.21 6.69 24.93
C ILE A 41 -2.10 6.47 23.70
N GLU A 42 -3.26 5.84 23.85
CA GLU A 42 -4.20 5.63 22.72
C GLU A 42 -4.67 6.95 22.10
N LYS A 43 -5.01 7.95 22.92
CA LYS A 43 -5.38 9.29 22.42
C LYS A 43 -4.25 9.96 21.65
N ILE A 44 -3.00 9.78 22.10
CA ILE A 44 -1.82 10.29 21.39
C ILE A 44 -1.66 9.57 20.05
N VAL A 45 -1.78 8.23 20.02
CA VAL A 45 -1.69 7.44 18.78
C VAL A 45 -2.77 7.84 17.78
N GLU A 46 -4.01 8.07 18.22
CA GLU A 46 -5.10 8.52 17.35
C GLU A 46 -4.85 9.91 16.74
N SER A 47 -4.10 10.77 17.44
CA SER A 47 -3.73 12.10 16.93
C SER A 47 -2.58 12.07 15.92
N ILE A 48 -1.81 10.97 15.87
CA ILE A 48 -0.66 10.82 14.97
C ILE A 48 -1.15 10.25 13.63
N ASN A 49 -1.39 11.14 12.67
CA ASN A 49 -1.71 10.75 11.29
C ASN A 49 -0.49 10.93 10.37
N VAL A 50 0.33 9.88 10.22
CA VAL A 50 1.50 9.90 9.32
C VAL A 50 1.10 9.42 7.92
N SER A 51 1.09 10.34 6.97
CA SER A 51 0.89 10.05 5.54
C SER A 51 2.20 9.57 4.89
N ILE A 52 2.26 8.29 4.54
CA ILE A 52 3.40 7.65 3.86
C ILE A 52 3.05 7.41 2.40
N LYS A 53 3.97 7.76 1.49
CA LYS A 53 3.82 7.52 0.05
C LYS A 53 5.01 6.75 -0.52
N ILE A 54 4.75 5.80 -1.41
CA ILE A 54 5.77 5.02 -2.12
C ILE A 54 5.61 5.26 -3.61
N VAL A 55 6.65 5.80 -4.24
CA VAL A 55 6.70 6.13 -5.66
C VAL A 55 7.73 5.24 -6.36
N GLY A 56 7.26 4.42 -7.29
CA GLY A 56 8.10 3.54 -8.12
C GLY A 56 8.38 4.16 -9.48
N CYS A 57 9.63 4.53 -9.74
CA CYS A 57 10.05 5.18 -10.98
C CYS A 57 10.66 4.18 -11.99
N GLY A 58 10.17 4.23 -13.23
CA GLY A 58 10.65 3.40 -14.33
C GLY A 58 10.31 1.91 -14.16
N GLY A 59 10.95 1.05 -14.95
CA GLY A 59 10.65 -0.39 -14.96
C GLY A 59 10.88 -1.07 -13.61
N GLY A 60 12.09 -0.96 -13.07
CA GLY A 60 12.44 -1.55 -11.77
C GLY A 60 11.58 -1.01 -10.62
N GLY A 61 11.37 0.31 -10.56
CA GLY A 61 10.53 0.92 -9.52
C GLY A 61 9.06 0.52 -9.63
N SER A 62 8.51 0.48 -10.86
CA SER A 62 7.13 0.03 -11.07
C SER A 62 6.93 -1.44 -10.70
N ASN A 63 7.92 -2.30 -10.95
CA ASN A 63 7.89 -3.70 -10.50
C ASN A 63 7.94 -3.82 -8.97
N THR A 64 8.72 -2.98 -8.29
CA THR A 64 8.71 -2.91 -6.82
C THR A 64 7.33 -2.53 -6.31
N VAL A 65 6.71 -1.49 -6.86
CA VAL A 65 5.36 -1.07 -6.47
C VAL A 65 4.32 -2.15 -6.74
N ASN A 66 4.42 -2.85 -7.88
CA ASN A 66 3.57 -4.00 -8.19
C ASN A 66 3.65 -5.05 -7.08
N ARG A 67 4.86 -5.39 -6.64
CA ARG A 67 5.08 -6.37 -5.55
C ARG A 67 4.57 -5.88 -4.20
N CYS A 68 4.73 -4.59 -3.90
CA CYS A 68 4.15 -3.97 -2.70
C CYS A 68 2.61 -4.08 -2.68
N SER A 69 1.99 -3.86 -3.84
CA SER A 69 0.54 -3.96 -4.00
C SER A 69 0.06 -5.42 -3.87
N GLU A 70 0.73 -6.36 -4.54
CA GLU A 70 0.44 -7.80 -4.47
C GLU A 70 0.63 -8.36 -3.05
N ALA A 71 1.62 -7.86 -2.31
CA ALA A 71 1.87 -8.24 -0.92
C ALA A 71 0.87 -7.62 0.08
N GLY A 72 -0.01 -6.71 -0.37
CA GLY A 72 -1.02 -6.08 0.48
C GLY A 72 -0.44 -5.12 1.51
N ILE A 73 0.61 -4.35 1.17
CA ILE A 73 1.17 -3.35 2.09
C ILE A 73 0.10 -2.32 2.46
N THR A 74 -0.22 -2.25 3.75
CA THR A 74 -1.14 -1.28 4.34
C THR A 74 -0.38 -0.10 4.96
N GLY A 75 -1.03 1.07 5.04
CA GLY A 75 -0.45 2.26 5.68
C GLY A 75 0.43 3.13 4.77
N ALA A 76 0.58 2.77 3.49
CA ALA A 76 1.25 3.60 2.51
C ALA A 76 0.44 3.73 1.21
N GLN A 77 0.44 4.92 0.62
CA GLN A 77 -0.14 5.14 -0.70
C GLN A 77 0.87 4.79 -1.79
N LEU A 78 0.47 3.94 -2.73
CA LEU A 78 1.36 3.38 -3.75
C LEU A 78 1.13 4.04 -5.12
N CYS A 79 2.20 4.49 -5.77
CA CYS A 79 2.17 5.06 -7.12
C CYS A 79 3.28 4.50 -8.01
N ALA A 80 2.92 4.02 -9.20
CA ALA A 80 3.88 3.67 -10.25
C ALA A 80 3.98 4.79 -11.28
N VAL A 81 5.21 5.20 -11.63
CA VAL A 81 5.54 6.29 -12.54
C VAL A 81 6.41 5.75 -13.65
N ASN A 82 5.97 5.83 -14.90
CA ASN A 82 6.75 5.32 -16.03
C ASN A 82 6.47 6.08 -17.32
N THR A 83 7.41 6.03 -18.27
CA THR A 83 7.23 6.55 -19.65
C THR A 83 6.73 5.47 -20.61
N ASP A 84 6.95 4.19 -20.29
CA ASP A 84 6.46 3.05 -21.06
C ASP A 84 5.02 2.72 -20.65
N ALA A 85 4.08 3.00 -21.55
CA ALA A 85 2.66 2.77 -21.32
C ALA A 85 2.30 1.28 -21.24
N LYS A 86 2.98 0.42 -22.01
CA LYS A 86 2.72 -1.03 -22.01
C LYS A 86 3.14 -1.63 -20.68
N HIS A 87 4.34 -1.27 -20.21
CA HIS A 87 4.82 -1.73 -18.90
C HIS A 87 3.91 -1.21 -17.78
N LEU A 88 3.55 0.07 -17.80
CA LEU A 88 2.69 0.66 -16.76
C LEU A 88 1.28 0.06 -16.72
N LEU A 89 0.71 -0.35 -17.87
CA LEU A 89 -0.57 -1.05 -17.91
C LEU A 89 -0.53 -2.41 -17.20
N SER A 90 0.58 -3.15 -17.34
CA SER A 90 0.76 -4.46 -16.70
C SER A 90 0.97 -4.41 -15.18
N VAL A 91 1.25 -3.23 -14.62
CA VAL A 91 1.51 -3.03 -13.20
C VAL A 91 0.21 -2.85 -12.42
N HIS A 92 0.07 -3.62 -11.34
CA HIS A 92 -0.99 -3.49 -10.32
C HIS A 92 -0.56 -2.46 -9.28
N ALA A 93 -0.91 -1.20 -9.52
CA ALA A 93 -0.72 -0.12 -8.56
C ALA A 93 -2.02 0.70 -8.42
N PRO A 94 -2.41 1.11 -7.20
CA PRO A 94 -3.56 1.97 -6.95
C PRO A 94 -3.54 3.28 -7.76
N LYS A 95 -2.38 3.95 -7.82
CA LYS A 95 -2.15 5.10 -8.70
C LYS A 95 -1.08 4.77 -9.74
N LYS A 96 -1.31 5.21 -10.97
CA LYS A 96 -0.37 5.10 -12.09
C LYS A 96 -0.25 6.45 -12.78
N ILE A 97 0.97 6.90 -13.04
CA ILE A 97 1.27 8.16 -13.75
C ILE A 97 2.12 7.82 -14.97
N LEU A 98 1.53 8.01 -16.16
CA LEU A 98 2.26 7.92 -17.42
C LEU A 98 2.90 9.29 -17.71
N ILE A 99 4.21 9.37 -17.52
CA ILE A 99 4.97 10.61 -17.69
C ILE A 99 5.51 10.76 -19.11
N GLY A 100 5.67 12.00 -19.58
CA GLY A 100 6.21 12.29 -20.91
C GLY A 100 5.33 11.78 -22.05
N LYS A 101 4.00 11.94 -21.95
CA LYS A 101 3.04 11.46 -22.97
C LYS A 101 3.32 12.11 -24.32
N ARG A 102 3.63 13.41 -24.34
CA ARG A 102 3.97 14.13 -25.58
C ARG A 102 5.38 13.82 -26.02
N LEU A 103 6.33 13.78 -25.09
CA LEU A 103 7.74 13.55 -25.38
C LEU A 103 8.04 12.15 -25.94
N THR A 104 7.53 11.11 -25.28
CA THR A 104 7.87 9.70 -25.57
C THR A 104 6.78 8.96 -26.34
N LYS A 105 5.57 9.53 -26.43
CA LYS A 105 4.38 8.88 -27.00
C LYS A 105 4.05 7.53 -26.32
N GLY A 106 4.48 7.35 -25.08
CA GLY A 106 4.28 6.11 -24.32
C GLY A 106 5.23 4.97 -24.69
N LEU A 107 6.27 5.22 -25.49
CA LEU A 107 7.23 4.20 -25.95
C LEU A 107 8.39 3.95 -24.98
N GLY A 108 8.58 4.82 -23.99
CA GLY A 108 9.71 4.76 -23.06
C GLY A 108 10.80 5.82 -23.31
N ALA A 109 11.70 5.96 -22.35
CA ALA A 109 12.83 6.91 -22.40
C ALA A 109 14.10 6.39 -23.12
N GLY A 110 14.07 5.17 -23.68
CA GLY A 110 15.18 4.65 -24.50
C GLY A 110 16.54 4.57 -23.80
N ALA A 111 16.58 4.28 -22.50
CA ALA A 111 17.78 4.26 -21.67
C ALA A 111 18.49 5.63 -21.48
N LEU A 112 17.86 6.73 -21.87
CA LEU A 112 18.38 8.09 -21.71
C LEU A 112 17.81 8.76 -20.45
N PRO A 113 18.63 9.02 -19.41
CA PRO A 113 18.17 9.67 -18.17
C PRO A 113 17.55 11.05 -18.39
N GLU A 114 18.11 11.85 -19.29
CA GLU A 114 17.62 13.18 -19.62
C GLU A 114 16.19 13.16 -20.16
N VAL A 115 15.82 12.12 -20.92
CA VAL A 115 14.45 11.93 -21.41
C VAL A 115 13.51 11.57 -20.25
N GLY A 116 13.99 10.76 -19.29
CA GLY A 116 13.25 10.42 -18.07
C GLY A 116 12.98 11.63 -17.19
N GLU A 117 13.96 12.52 -17.05
CA GLU A 117 13.83 13.77 -16.30
C GLU A 117 12.86 14.74 -16.97
N GLN A 118 13.01 14.99 -18.27
CA GLN A 118 12.10 15.84 -19.04
C GLN A 118 10.66 15.31 -19.04
N ALA A 119 10.50 13.98 -19.10
CA ALA A 119 9.19 13.35 -18.98
C ALA A 119 8.56 13.61 -17.60
N ALA A 120 9.34 13.54 -16.52
CA ALA A 120 8.85 13.85 -15.18
C ALA A 120 8.46 15.33 -15.05
N HIS A 121 9.25 16.23 -15.61
CA HIS A 121 8.93 17.67 -15.71
C HIS A 121 7.63 17.93 -16.47
N GLU A 122 7.37 17.22 -17.58
CA GLU A 122 6.11 17.33 -18.34
C GLU A 122 4.86 17.09 -17.47
N ASN A 123 5.00 16.28 -16.43
CA ASN A 123 3.93 15.80 -15.56
C ASN A 123 4.09 16.25 -14.09
N GLU A 124 4.82 17.34 -13.84
CA GLU A 124 5.10 17.82 -12.50
C GLU A 124 3.84 18.03 -11.64
N GLU A 125 2.79 18.64 -12.21
CA GLU A 125 1.54 18.90 -11.47
C GLU A 125 0.89 17.62 -10.94
N GLU A 126 0.85 16.55 -11.75
CA GLU A 126 0.27 15.27 -11.36
C GLU A 126 1.12 14.56 -10.29
N ILE A 127 2.45 14.69 -10.38
CA ILE A 127 3.37 14.17 -9.37
C ILE A 127 3.18 14.94 -8.06
N ARG A 128 3.10 16.27 -8.12
CA ARG A 128 2.89 17.14 -6.96
C ARG A 128 1.56 16.85 -6.27
N GLU A 129 0.49 16.70 -7.04
CA GLU A 129 -0.83 16.31 -6.51
C GLU A 129 -0.75 14.98 -5.76
N PHE A 130 -0.07 13.98 -6.33
CA PHE A 130 0.12 12.71 -5.62
C PHE A 130 0.96 12.87 -4.37
N LEU A 131 1.95 13.76 -4.33
CA LEU A 131 2.86 13.93 -3.18
C LEU A 131 2.30 14.81 -2.07
N ARG A 132 1.40 15.75 -2.36
CA ARG A 132 0.84 16.71 -1.39
C ARG A 132 0.44 16.11 -0.04
N GLY A 133 0.95 16.69 1.05
CA GLY A 133 0.64 16.28 2.43
C GLY A 133 1.26 14.95 2.84
N SER A 134 2.30 14.47 2.14
CA SER A 134 3.13 13.36 2.60
C SER A 134 4.06 13.81 3.72
N HIS A 135 4.20 12.99 4.76
CA HIS A 135 5.22 13.19 5.79
C HIS A 135 6.50 12.42 5.43
N VAL A 136 6.34 11.26 4.80
CA VAL A 136 7.44 10.40 4.36
C VAL A 136 7.18 9.92 2.94
N VAL A 137 8.16 10.09 2.07
CA VAL A 137 8.11 9.62 0.68
C VAL A 137 9.26 8.65 0.43
N PHE A 138 8.92 7.41 0.07
CA PHE A 138 9.88 6.42 -0.42
C PHE A 138 9.91 6.45 -1.94
N ILE A 139 11.07 6.67 -2.51
CA ILE A 139 11.26 6.65 -3.97
C ILE A 139 12.10 5.42 -4.30
N THR A 140 11.56 4.54 -5.13
CA THR A 140 12.23 3.31 -5.57
C THR A 140 12.43 3.34 -7.07
N ALA A 141 13.65 3.05 -7.52
CA ALA A 141 14.00 2.99 -8.92
C ALA A 141 15.13 1.97 -9.13
N GLY A 142 15.09 1.29 -10.28
CA GLY A 142 16.28 0.59 -10.78
C GLY A 142 17.15 1.59 -11.54
N MET A 143 18.38 1.82 -11.08
CA MET A 143 19.32 2.75 -11.71
C MET A 143 19.94 2.15 -12.99
N GLY A 144 20.43 3.01 -13.88
CA GLY A 144 21.11 2.63 -15.13
C GLY A 144 20.22 2.65 -16.38
N GLY A 145 18.89 2.71 -16.21
CA GLY A 145 17.94 2.95 -17.30
C GLY A 145 17.57 4.44 -17.45
N GLY A 146 16.76 4.77 -18.46
CA GLY A 146 16.41 6.17 -18.73
C GLY A 146 15.37 6.74 -17.77
N THR A 147 14.19 6.10 -17.71
CA THR A 147 13.09 6.62 -16.88
C THR A 147 13.43 6.62 -15.40
N GLY A 148 13.86 5.48 -14.86
CA GLY A 148 14.13 5.36 -13.42
C GLY A 148 15.19 6.35 -12.96
N THR A 149 16.32 6.44 -13.67
CA THR A 149 17.42 7.33 -13.29
C THR A 149 17.05 8.81 -13.42
N GLY A 150 16.36 9.21 -14.50
CA GLY A 150 15.96 10.60 -14.70
C GLY A 150 14.82 11.04 -13.80
N SER A 151 13.73 10.28 -13.76
CA SER A 151 12.51 10.70 -13.06
C SER A 151 12.63 10.62 -11.55
N ALA A 152 13.43 9.69 -11.00
CA ALA A 152 13.54 9.53 -9.54
C ALA A 152 14.13 10.76 -8.85
N GLN A 153 15.17 11.37 -9.46
CA GLN A 153 15.75 12.61 -8.95
C GLN A 153 14.74 13.77 -8.97
N TYR A 154 13.97 13.88 -10.05
CA TYR A 154 12.94 14.90 -10.20
C TYR A 154 11.80 14.75 -9.18
N VAL A 155 11.30 13.52 -9.00
CA VAL A 155 10.28 13.19 -7.98
C VAL A 155 10.80 13.51 -6.59
N ALA A 156 12.07 13.20 -6.29
CA ALA A 156 12.68 13.51 -4.99
C ALA A 156 12.75 15.00 -4.72
N ARG A 157 13.00 15.81 -5.76
CA ARG A 157 12.98 17.27 -5.65
C ARG A 157 11.59 17.78 -5.28
N ILE A 158 10.55 17.34 -6.00
CA ILE A 158 9.16 17.73 -5.70
C ILE A 158 8.75 17.28 -4.30
N ALA A 159 9.11 16.06 -3.90
CA ALA A 159 8.80 15.53 -2.57
C ALA A 159 9.42 16.34 -1.42
N LYS A 160 10.52 17.06 -1.68
CA LYS A 160 11.16 17.94 -0.70
C LYS A 160 10.51 19.33 -0.65
N GLU A 161 9.84 19.73 -1.71
CA GLU A 161 9.12 21.02 -1.81
C GLU A 161 7.70 20.94 -1.19
N GLU A 162 7.11 19.74 -1.14
CA GLU A 162 5.82 19.44 -0.50
C GLU A 162 5.93 19.13 1.00
#